data_AF-A0A968NZU5-F1
#
_entry.id   AF-A0A968NZU5-F1
#
_cell.length_a   1.000
_cell.length_b   1.000
_cell.length_c   1.000
_cell.angle_alpha   90.00
_cell.angle_beta   90.00
_cell.angle_gamma   90.00
#
_symmetry.space_group_name_H-M   'P 1'
#
loop_
_entity.id
_entity.type
_entity.pdbx_description
1 polymer ?
#
loop_
_entity_poly.entity_id
_entity_poly.type
_entity_poly.pdbx_seq_one_letter_code
_entity_poly.pdbx_strand_id
1 'polypeptide(L)'
;MPEDKRRNKEKRLICLCNRVSQTRIETAIAGGCNALGKIFDATSAGVGPCGGSCQPILKKMLESYAREGTFPDDPRPPSRRRGRR
;
A
#
# COMPACT_ATOMS: atom_id res chain seq x y z
N MET A 1 29.72 4.58 -3.22
CA MET A 1 28.83 4.81 -2.06
C MET A 1 27.43 5.08 -2.62
N PRO A 2 26.41 4.25 -2.32
CA PRO A 2 25.14 4.24 -3.07
C PRO A 2 24.09 5.16 -2.43
N GLU A 3 23.85 6.34 -3.02
CA GLU A 3 22.99 7.39 -2.40
C GLU A 3 21.63 7.63 -3.08
N ASP A 4 21.27 6.94 -4.17
CA ASP A 4 20.08 7.32 -4.96
C ASP A 4 18.77 6.54 -4.68
N LYS A 5 18.62 5.86 -3.54
CA LYS A 5 17.38 5.11 -3.25
C LYS A 5 16.25 5.93 -2.61
N ARG A 6 16.52 7.19 -2.21
CA ARG A 6 15.53 7.99 -1.46
C ARG A 6 14.53 8.76 -2.33
N ARG A 7 14.80 8.99 -3.63
CA ARG A 7 14.06 10.00 -4.42
C ARG A 7 12.80 9.51 -5.15
N ASN A 8 12.50 8.21 -5.16
CA ASN A 8 11.44 7.67 -6.04
C ASN A 8 10.28 6.95 -5.31
N LYS A 9 10.33 6.84 -3.97
CA LYS A 9 9.27 6.19 -3.19
C LYS A 9 8.00 7.06 -3.06
N GLU A 10 8.17 8.39 -3.07
CA GLU A 10 7.09 9.37 -2.85
C GLU A 10 6.03 9.46 -3.96
N LYS A 11 6.34 8.99 -5.18
CA LYS A 11 5.41 9.09 -6.33
C LYS A 11 4.59 7.83 -6.62
N ARG A 12 4.75 6.74 -5.87
CA ARG A 12 3.99 5.50 -6.14
C ARG A 12 2.58 5.59 -5.57
N LEU A 13 1.59 5.73 -6.44
CA LEU A 13 0.17 5.64 -6.08
C LEU A 13 -0.23 4.18 -5.88
N ILE A 14 -0.69 3.86 -4.68
CA ILE A 14 -1.19 2.53 -4.32
C ILE A 14 -2.70 2.43 -4.60
N CYS A 15 -3.45 3.48 -4.28
CA CYS A 15 -4.85 3.60 -4.65
C CYS A 15 -5.00 4.65 -5.75
N LEU A 16 -5.38 4.21 -6.95
CA LEU A 16 -5.63 5.11 -8.07
C LEU A 16 -6.93 5.91 -7.89
N CYS A 17 -7.97 5.26 -7.35
CA CYS A 17 -9.31 5.83 -7.20
C CYS A 17 -9.33 6.98 -6.20
N ASN A 18 -8.75 6.75 -5.01
CA ASN A 18 -8.67 7.75 -3.95
C ASN A 18 -7.34 8.51 -3.93
N ARG A 19 -6.52 8.36 -4.99
CA ARG A 19 -5.20 8.99 -5.17
C ARG A 19 -4.30 8.90 -3.92
N VAL A 20 -4.22 7.71 -3.33
CA VAL A 20 -3.43 7.46 -2.12
C VAL A 20 -2.03 6.99 -2.53
N SER A 21 -1.01 7.72 -2.10
CA SER A 21 0.40 7.37 -2.30
C SER A 21 0.91 6.38 -1.26
N GLN A 22 2.04 5.72 -1.56
CA GLN A 22 2.71 4.81 -0.64
C GLN A 22 3.11 5.53 0.66
N THR A 23 3.65 6.76 0.56
CA THR A 23 4.02 7.58 1.72
C THR A 23 2.85 7.84 2.65
N ARG A 24 1.66 8.12 2.12
CA ARG A 24 0.42 8.29 2.92
C ARG A 24 0.11 7.04 3.76
N ILE A 25 0.33 5.86 3.20
CA ILE A 25 0.09 4.59 3.88
C ILE A 25 1.19 4.31 4.91
N GLU A 26 2.45 4.57 4.56
CA GLU A 26 3.59 4.47 5.49
C GLU A 26 3.37 5.39 6.71
N THR A 27 2.94 6.64 6.50
CA THR A 27 2.60 7.57 7.58
C THR A 27 1.43 7.07 8.43
N ALA A 28 0.38 6.51 7.82
CA ALA A 28 -0.75 5.94 8.56
C ALA A 28 -0.32 4.77 9.45
N ILE A 29 0.49 3.86 8.91
CA ILE A 29 1.03 2.70 9.65
C ILE A 29 1.95 3.18 10.78
N ALA A 30 2.86 4.12 10.49
CA ALA A 30 3.72 4.74 11.51
C ALA A 30 2.93 5.50 12.59
N GLY A 31 1.76 6.04 12.25
CA GLY A 31 0.82 6.65 13.19
C GLY A 31 0.05 5.66 14.08
N GLY A 32 0.34 4.36 14.00
CA GLY A 32 -0.30 3.32 14.82
C GLY A 32 -1.48 2.60 14.15
N CYS A 33 -1.60 2.69 12.81
CA CYS A 33 -2.58 1.90 12.07
C CYS A 33 -2.09 0.46 11.90
N ASN A 34 -2.37 -0.38 12.90
CA ASN A 34 -1.92 -1.78 12.94
C ASN A 34 -2.91 -2.77 12.30
N ALA A 35 -4.03 -2.27 11.76
CA ALA A 35 -5.11 -3.08 11.22
C ALA A 35 -5.60 -2.51 9.89
N LEU A 36 -5.98 -3.38 8.96
CA LEU A 36 -6.51 -2.98 7.65
C LEU A 36 -7.67 -1.99 7.77
N GLY A 37 -8.62 -2.24 8.68
CA GLY A 37 -9.75 -1.33 8.91
C GLY A 37 -9.32 0.08 9.31
N LYS A 38 -8.33 0.20 10.20
CA LYS A 38 -7.78 1.52 10.59
C LYS A 38 -7.08 2.22 9.43
N ILE A 39 -6.38 1.46 8.58
CA ILE A 39 -5.75 2.02 7.38
C ILE A 39 -6.81 2.51 6.39
N PHE A 40 -7.91 1.76 6.21
CA PHE A 40 -9.01 2.16 5.34
C PHE A 40 -9.68 3.43 5.85
N ASP A 41 -9.88 3.55 7.17
CA ASP A 41 -10.44 4.73 7.79
C ASP A 41 -9.50 5.94 7.67
N ALA A 42 -8.21 5.75 7.99
CA ALA A 42 -7.21 6.81 7.98
C ALA A 42 -6.80 7.29 6.57
N THR A 43 -6.78 6.39 5.57
CA THR A 43 -6.28 6.71 4.22
C THR A 43 -7.35 6.67 3.14
N SER A 44 -8.55 6.17 3.45
CA SER A 44 -9.61 5.85 2.49
C SER A 44 -9.21 4.85 1.40
N ALA A 45 -8.00 4.29 1.43
CA ALA A 45 -7.57 3.30 0.45
C ALA A 45 -8.35 1.99 0.65
N GLY A 46 -8.85 1.37 -0.42
CA GLY A 46 -9.52 0.06 -0.34
C GLY A 46 -11.05 0.10 -0.21
N VAL A 47 -11.66 1.28 -0.03
CA VAL A 47 -13.14 1.46 0.06
C VAL A 47 -13.71 2.31 -1.08
N GLY A 48 -12.97 2.48 -2.18
CA GLY A 48 -13.40 3.27 -3.34
C GLY A 48 -14.35 2.54 -4.29
N PRO A 49 -14.94 3.27 -5.27
CA PRO A 49 -15.88 2.73 -6.25
C PRO A 49 -15.30 1.62 -7.14
N CYS A 50 -13.98 1.48 -7.17
CA CYS A 50 -13.25 0.41 -7.85
C CYS A 50 -13.27 -0.94 -7.12
N GLY A 51 -14.06 -1.09 -6.05
CA GLY A 51 -14.22 -2.35 -5.33
C GLY A 51 -12.99 -2.77 -4.53
N GLY A 52 -12.13 -1.82 -4.15
CA GLY A 52 -10.99 -2.11 -3.27
C GLY A 52 -9.83 -2.85 -3.93
N SER A 53 -9.54 -2.61 -5.21
CA SER A 53 -8.45 -3.28 -5.94
C SER A 53 -7.05 -3.11 -5.29
N CYS A 54 -6.90 -2.10 -4.42
CA CYS A 54 -5.68 -1.84 -3.64
C CYS A 54 -5.63 -2.54 -2.27
N GLN A 55 -6.72 -3.15 -1.80
CA GLN A 55 -6.77 -3.94 -0.55
C GLN A 55 -5.68 -5.02 -0.46
N PRO A 56 -5.42 -5.87 -1.48
CA PRO A 56 -4.35 -6.87 -1.39
C PRO A 56 -2.95 -6.24 -1.28
N ILE A 57 -2.77 -5.04 -1.83
CA ILE A 57 -1.50 -4.29 -1.75
C ILE A 57 -1.30 -3.79 -0.32
N LEU A 58 -2.35 -3.19 0.27
CA LEU A 58 -2.36 -2.70 1.65
C LEU A 58 -2.10 -3.83 2.63
N LYS A 59 -2.76 -4.97 2.45
CA LYS A 59 -2.58 -6.16 3.29
C LYS A 59 -1.13 -6.65 3.27
N LYS A 60 -0.53 -6.75 2.07
CA LYS A 60 0.87 -7.16 1.92
C LYS A 60 1.84 -6.19 2.59
N MET A 61 1.62 -4.88 2.46
CA MET A 61 2.45 -3.89 3.14
C MET A 61 2.34 -3.99 4.66
N LEU A 62 1.14 -4.15 5.19
CA LEU A 62 0.91 -4.30 6.62
C LEU A 62 1.53 -5.60 7.15
N GLU A 63 1.37 -6.72 6.45
CA GLU A 63 2.00 -8.00 6.82
C GLU A 63 3.53 -7.91 6.82
N SER A 64 4.13 -7.31 5.77
CA SER A 64 5.58 -7.08 5.73
C SER A 64 6.05 -6.17 6.86
N TYR A 65 5.32 -5.09 7.16
CA TYR A 65 5.66 -4.19 8.26
C TYR A 65 5.54 -4.87 9.62
N ALA A 66 4.48 -5.64 9.85
CA ALA A 66 4.28 -6.38 11.10
C ALA A 66 5.33 -7.48 11.31
N ARG A 67 5.84 -8.07 10.23
CA ARG A 67 6.76 -9.21 10.28
C ARG A 67 8.24 -8.81 10.27
N GLU A 68 8.59 -7.80 9.48
CA GLU A 68 9.98 -7.39 9.23
C GLU A 68 10.27 -5.95 9.70
N GLY A 69 9.25 -5.18 10.08
CA GLY A 69 9.40 -3.77 10.45
C GLY A 69 9.76 -2.84 9.28
N THR A 70 9.73 -3.34 8.04
CA THR A 70 10.14 -2.60 6.85
C THR A 70 9.04 -2.59 5.78
N PHE A 71 9.01 -1.53 4.98
CA PHE A 71 8.04 -1.36 3.89
C PHE A 71 8.63 -1.85 2.56
N PRO A 72 7.98 -2.81 1.88
CA PRO A 72 8.49 -3.33 0.60
C PRO A 72 8.50 -2.24 -0.47
N ASP A 73 9.53 -2.23 -1.32
CA ASP A 73 9.65 -1.28 -2.43
C ASP A 73 8.48 -1.42 -3.42
N ASP A 74 8.18 -2.65 -3.87
CA ASP A 74 7.06 -2.95 -4.77
C ASP A 74 6.03 -3.89 -4.11
N PRO A 75 4.96 -3.34 -3.51
CA PRO A 75 3.94 -4.15 -2.86
C PRO A 75 2.89 -4.70 -3.84
N ARG A 76 2.98 -4.37 -5.14
CA ARG A 76 1.94 -4.78 -6.10
C ARG A 76 1.93 -6.30 -6.20
N PRO A 77 0.76 -6.95 -6.07
CA PRO A 77 0.66 -8.37 -6.32
C PRO A 77 1.07 -8.63 -7.77
N PRO A 78 1.78 -9.72 -8.07
CA PRO A 78 1.99 -10.13 -9.45
C PRO A 78 0.62 -10.22 -10.10
N SER A 79 0.48 -9.66 -11.30
CA SER A 79 -0.77 -9.67 -12.07
C SER A 79 -1.15 -11.12 -12.36
N ARG A 80 -1.84 -11.77 -11.41
CA ARG A 80 -2.47 -13.06 -11.65
C ARG A 80 -3.46 -12.80 -12.76
N ARG A 81 -3.15 -13.33 -13.96
CA ARG A 81 -4.09 -13.46 -15.07
C ARG A 81 -5.26 -14.28 -14.53
N ARG A 82 -6.25 -13.62 -13.91
CA ARG A 82 -7.49 -14.27 -13.52
C ARG A 82 -8.23 -14.53 -14.82
N GLY A 83 -8.47 -15.83 -15.04
CA GLY A 83 -8.84 -16.40 -16.32
C GLY A 83 -10.08 -15.77 -16.93
N ARG A 84 -10.05 -15.77 -18.26
CA ARG A 84 -11.25 -15.72 -19.11
C ARG A 84 -12.29 -16.70 -18.56
N ARG A 85 -13.48 -16.22 -18.24
CA ARG A 85 -14.73 -16.97 -18.29
C ARG A 85 -15.74 -16.08 -18.97
#